data_AF-A0A1I1VND8-F1
#
_entry.id   AF-A0A1I1VND8-F1
#
_cell.length_a   1.000
_cell.length_b   1.000
_cell.length_c   1.000
_cell.angle_alpha   90.00
_cell.angle_beta   90.00
_cell.angle_gamma   90.00
#
_symmetry.space_group_name_H-M   'P 1'
#
loop_
_entity.id
_entity.type
_entity.pdbx_description
1 polymer ?
#
loop_
_entity_poly.entity_id
_entity_poly.type
_entity_poly.pdbx_seq_one_letter_code
_entity_poly.pdbx_strand_id
1 'polypeptide(L)'
;MKQLVWALSSLGALAACDTFPLTTTEFDAALARESYVQQSAADAWVATEGTELVLEKALGPVREQRILLQNRTFLRGENVIVLRTRGEELSTIGRFRPLDLLPPDGTPYPFDPFEDLSFRTEEDALGMMNWAVWTNQAGLTCILAFRRLDAASRTVPHGAAVMDMMVRNCINGTAEEALLPARPDISGYSATGSGPDGAPQMLSPLAGPLP
;
A
#
# COMPACT_ATOMS: atom_id res chain seq x y z
N MET A 1 32.10 64.51 36.56
CA MET A 1 32.44 63.09 36.30
C MET A 1 31.59 62.19 37.20
N LYS A 2 30.55 61.54 36.66
CA LYS A 2 30.10 60.17 37.00
C LYS A 2 28.99 59.76 36.04
N GLN A 3 29.04 58.50 35.63
CA GLN A 3 28.60 57.96 34.34
C GLN A 3 27.09 57.71 34.25
N LEU A 4 26.55 57.93 33.04
CA LEU A 4 25.30 57.36 32.56
C LEU A 4 25.40 55.83 32.52
N VAL A 5 24.35 55.14 32.96
CA VAL A 5 24.10 53.74 32.61
C VAL A 5 22.78 53.67 31.87
N TRP A 6 22.87 53.43 30.55
CA TRP A 6 21.75 53.11 29.68
C TRP A 6 21.36 51.65 29.90
N ALA A 7 20.14 51.40 30.36
CA ALA A 7 19.55 50.06 30.32
C ALA A 7 18.87 49.87 28.95
N LEU A 8 19.58 49.28 27.99
CA LEU A 8 18.97 48.68 26.81
C LEU A 8 18.42 47.30 27.24
N SER A 9 17.11 47.22 27.47
CA SER A 9 16.42 45.93 27.60
C SER A 9 16.07 45.42 26.21
N SER A 10 16.85 44.43 25.77
CA SER A 10 16.66 43.66 24.54
C SER A 10 15.34 42.89 24.59
N LEU A 11 14.36 43.27 23.76
CA LEU A 11 13.19 42.43 23.47
C LEU A 11 13.65 41.26 22.58
N GLY A 12 13.85 40.09 23.18
CA GLY A 12 14.00 38.84 22.45
C GLY A 12 12.64 38.39 21.92
N ALA A 13 12.41 38.55 20.61
CA ALA A 13 11.30 37.92 19.93
C ALA A 13 11.53 36.40 19.90
N LEU A 14 10.86 35.68 20.79
CA LEU A 14 10.73 34.23 20.71
C LEU A 14 9.84 33.92 19.49
N ALA A 15 10.46 33.65 18.34
CA ALA A 15 9.80 32.97 17.24
C ALA A 15 9.58 31.52 17.66
N ALA A 16 8.42 31.22 18.24
CA ALA A 16 7.97 29.85 18.42
C ALA A 16 7.63 29.28 17.03
N CYS A 17 8.48 28.41 16.51
CA CYS A 17 8.11 27.52 15.41
C CYS A 17 7.13 26.48 15.98
N ASP A 18 5.85 26.81 16.09
CA ASP A 18 4.81 25.82 16.32
C ASP A 18 4.60 25.04 15.02
N THR A 19 5.40 23.99 14.82
CA THR A 19 5.06 22.92 13.88
C THR A 19 3.92 22.11 14.48
N PHE A 20 2.69 22.53 14.19
CA PHE A 20 1.52 21.70 14.47
C PHE A 20 1.62 20.39 13.66
N PRO A 21 1.28 19.24 14.26
CA PRO A 21 1.20 18.00 13.51
C PRO A 21 0.16 18.15 12.38
N LEU A 22 0.49 17.66 11.18
CA LEU A 22 -0.43 17.69 10.05
C LEU A 22 -1.75 17.02 10.42
N THR A 23 -2.87 17.62 10.02
CA THR A 23 -4.15 16.91 10.03
C THR A 23 -4.10 15.73 9.05
N THR A 24 -4.98 14.74 9.20
CA THR A 24 -5.02 13.57 8.31
C THR A 24 -5.14 13.98 6.83
N THR A 25 -6.00 14.96 6.53
CA THR A 25 -6.19 15.45 5.15
C THR A 25 -4.95 16.16 4.61
N GLU A 26 -4.25 16.95 5.43
CA GLU A 26 -3.01 17.60 5.02
C GLU A 26 -1.87 16.60 4.82
N PHE A 27 -1.81 15.56 5.65
CA PHE A 27 -0.87 14.46 5.50
C PHE A 27 -1.13 13.69 4.19
N ASP A 28 -2.38 13.33 3.90
CA ASP A 28 -2.75 12.65 2.66
C ASP A 28 -2.39 13.51 1.42
N ALA A 29 -2.64 14.81 1.48
CA ALA A 29 -2.26 15.75 0.42
C ALA A 29 -0.73 15.92 0.29
N ALA A 30 0.02 15.83 1.40
CA ALA A 30 1.48 15.82 1.36
C ALA A 30 2.00 14.51 0.74
N LEU A 31 1.49 13.35 1.18
CA LEU A 31 1.86 12.04 0.63
C LEU A 31 1.52 11.93 -0.86
N ALA A 32 0.44 12.56 -1.31
CA ALA A 32 0.08 12.62 -2.73
C ALA A 32 1.09 13.39 -3.59
N ARG A 33 1.84 14.34 -3.01
CA ARG A 33 2.86 15.14 -3.70
C ARG A 33 4.24 14.51 -3.68
N GLU A 34 4.48 13.53 -2.81
CA GLU A 34 5.74 12.79 -2.79
C GLU A 34 5.97 12.03 -4.09
N SER A 35 7.22 12.04 -4.55
CA SER A 35 7.61 11.40 -5.79
C SER A 35 7.84 9.91 -5.56
N TYR A 36 7.42 9.09 -6.54
CA TYR A 36 7.79 7.68 -6.55
C TYR A 36 9.25 7.50 -6.95
N VAL A 37 9.92 6.60 -6.25
CA VAL A 37 11.25 6.11 -6.56
C VAL A 37 11.12 4.66 -7.01
N GLN A 38 11.71 4.34 -8.16
CA GLN A 38 11.77 2.97 -8.65
C GLN A 38 12.60 2.10 -7.73
N GLN A 39 12.05 0.93 -7.38
CA GLN A 39 12.71 -0.11 -6.58
C GLN A 39 13.07 -1.30 -7.47
N SER A 40 13.87 -2.23 -6.93
CA SER A 40 14.07 -3.52 -7.59
C SER A 40 12.84 -4.41 -7.41
N ALA A 41 12.65 -5.38 -8.31
CA ALA A 41 11.59 -6.37 -8.16
C ALA A 41 11.72 -7.21 -6.88
N ALA A 42 12.96 -7.42 -6.40
CA ALA A 42 13.22 -8.14 -5.16
C ALA A 42 12.70 -7.37 -3.93
N ASP A 43 12.59 -6.05 -4.00
CA ASP A 43 12.10 -5.21 -2.90
C ASP A 43 10.56 -5.10 -2.86
N ALA A 44 9.86 -5.79 -3.76
CA ALA A 44 8.40 -5.85 -3.73
C ALA A 44 7.90 -6.51 -2.43
N TRP A 45 6.93 -5.87 -1.79
CA TRP A 45 6.34 -6.33 -0.55
C TRP A 45 5.40 -7.52 -0.77
N VAL A 46 4.94 -7.76 -2.00
CA VAL A 46 4.23 -8.97 -2.39
C VAL A 46 4.91 -9.67 -3.55
N ALA A 47 4.94 -11.00 -3.51
CA ALA A 47 5.57 -11.83 -4.53
C ALA A 47 4.59 -12.15 -5.66
N THR A 48 4.56 -11.32 -6.70
CA THR A 48 3.60 -11.46 -7.81
C THR A 48 4.28 -11.68 -9.15
N GLU A 49 3.81 -12.69 -9.88
CA GLU A 49 4.24 -12.93 -11.25
C GLU A 49 3.83 -11.78 -12.18
N GLY A 50 4.63 -11.56 -13.23
CA GLY A 50 4.35 -10.50 -14.19
C GLY A 50 4.55 -9.08 -13.64
N THR A 51 5.33 -8.91 -12.56
CA THR A 51 5.79 -7.60 -12.09
C THR A 51 6.62 -6.93 -13.18
N GLU A 52 6.18 -5.75 -13.65
CA GLU A 52 6.90 -4.94 -14.64
C GLU A 52 7.70 -3.82 -13.98
N LEU A 53 7.12 -3.19 -12.94
CA LEU A 53 7.73 -2.06 -12.26
C LEU A 53 7.31 -2.00 -10.79
N VAL A 54 8.26 -1.74 -9.91
CA VAL A 54 8.01 -1.47 -8.49
C VAL A 54 8.36 -0.03 -8.21
N LEU A 55 7.40 0.70 -7.67
CA LEU A 55 7.52 2.10 -7.29
C LEU A 55 7.23 2.23 -5.81
N GLU A 56 8.01 3.03 -5.11
CA GLU A 56 7.75 3.32 -3.70
C GLU A 56 7.86 4.81 -3.42
N LYS A 57 7.00 5.30 -2.53
CA LYS A 57 7.15 6.62 -1.90
C LYS A 57 6.96 6.50 -0.40
N ALA A 58 7.51 7.46 0.33
CA ALA A 58 7.41 7.49 1.78
C ALA A 58 7.18 8.93 2.27
N LEU A 59 6.35 9.07 3.30
CA LEU A 59 6.20 10.30 4.07
C LEU A 59 6.13 9.95 5.55
N GLY A 60 7.17 10.28 6.31
CA GLY A 60 7.25 9.92 7.73
C GLY A 60 7.11 8.39 7.94
N PRO A 61 6.18 7.92 8.80
CA PRO A 61 5.99 6.49 9.06
C PRO A 61 5.17 5.76 8.00
N VAL A 62 4.59 6.47 7.02
CA VAL A 62 3.76 5.87 5.97
C VAL A 62 4.61 5.65 4.73
N ARG A 63 4.58 4.42 4.23
CA ARG A 63 5.16 4.05 2.94
C ARG A 63 4.05 3.52 2.04
N GLU A 64 4.14 3.86 0.76
CA GLU A 64 3.26 3.31 -0.25
C GLU A 64 4.10 2.69 -1.36
N GLN A 65 3.80 1.43 -1.68
CA GLN A 65 4.39 0.74 -2.82
C GLN A 65 3.31 0.48 -3.87
N ARG A 66 3.66 0.76 -5.13
CA ARG A 66 2.88 0.41 -6.31
C ARG A 66 3.65 -0.61 -7.13
N ILE A 67 3.02 -1.74 -7.39
CA ILE A 67 3.58 -2.80 -8.22
C ILE A 67 2.73 -2.86 -9.48
N LEU A 68 3.30 -2.45 -10.59
CA LEU A 68 2.68 -2.55 -11.90
C LEU A 68 2.82 -3.99 -12.37
N LEU A 69 1.69 -4.57 -12.74
CA LEU A 69 1.58 -5.90 -13.30
C LEU A 69 1.42 -5.79 -14.81
N GLN A 70 1.88 -6.82 -15.51
CA GLN A 70 1.69 -6.95 -16.93
C GLN A 70 0.20 -6.86 -17.29
N ASN A 71 -0.14 -5.91 -18.17
CA ASN A 71 -1.48 -5.76 -18.71
C ASN A 71 -1.53 -6.26 -20.16
N ARG A 72 -1.98 -7.50 -20.36
CA ARG A 72 -2.15 -8.11 -21.71
C ARG A 72 -3.53 -7.82 -22.32
N THR A 73 -4.19 -6.75 -21.88
CA THR A 73 -5.53 -6.37 -22.36
C THR A 73 -5.46 -5.03 -23.10
N PHE A 74 -6.45 -4.76 -23.95
CA PHE A 74 -6.59 -3.45 -24.61
C PHE A 74 -7.31 -2.42 -23.74
N LEU A 75 -7.60 -2.76 -22.48
CA LEU A 75 -8.32 -1.88 -21.58
C LEU A 75 -7.37 -0.82 -21.03
N ARG A 76 -7.80 0.45 -21.06
CA ARG A 76 -7.04 1.55 -20.47
C ARG A 76 -6.81 1.32 -18.96
N GLY A 77 -5.73 1.91 -18.46
CA GLY A 77 -5.31 1.78 -17.07
C GLY A 77 -4.40 0.58 -16.85
N GLU A 78 -3.67 0.61 -15.75
CA GLU A 78 -2.63 -0.38 -15.44
C GLU A 78 -3.18 -1.49 -14.53
N ASN A 79 -2.72 -2.72 -14.72
CA ASN A 79 -2.89 -3.72 -13.67
C ASN A 79 -1.91 -3.34 -12.56
N VAL A 80 -2.42 -3.16 -11.34
CA VAL A 80 -1.63 -2.56 -10.26
C VAL A 80 -2.02 -3.12 -8.91
N ILE A 81 -1.02 -3.37 -8.08
CA ILE A 81 -1.17 -3.59 -6.65
C ILE A 81 -0.68 -2.33 -5.95
N VAL A 82 -1.54 -1.72 -5.14
CA VAL A 82 -1.20 -0.60 -4.26
C VAL A 82 -1.18 -1.10 -2.83
N LEU A 83 -0.06 -0.90 -2.15
CA LEU A 83 0.17 -1.28 -0.77
C LEU A 83 0.50 -0.03 0.02
N ARG A 84 -0.18 0.18 1.15
CA ARG A 84 0.15 1.28 2.07
C ARG A 84 0.36 0.74 3.47
N THR A 85 1.54 0.98 4.02
CA THR A 85 1.82 0.66 5.42
C THR A 85 1.21 1.70 6.34
N ARG A 86 0.79 1.25 7.53
CA ARG A 86 0.51 2.14 8.66
C ARG A 86 1.44 1.79 9.82
N GLY A 87 1.88 2.82 10.53
CA GLY A 87 2.87 2.71 11.60
C GLY A 87 2.42 1.79 12.74
N GLU A 88 3.38 1.45 13.61
CA GLU A 88 3.17 0.53 14.73
C GLU A 88 2.31 1.09 15.86
N GLU A 89 2.19 2.42 15.96
CA GLU A 89 1.45 3.05 17.03
C GLU A 89 -0.05 2.75 16.88
N LEU A 90 -0.68 2.21 17.93
CA LEU A 90 -2.11 1.85 17.94
C LEU A 90 -3.02 3.03 17.55
N SER A 91 -2.59 4.26 17.81
CA SER A 91 -3.25 5.50 17.40
C SER A 91 -3.30 5.68 15.86
N THR A 92 -2.39 5.06 15.12
CA THR A 92 -2.22 5.20 13.66
C THR A 92 -2.74 4.02 12.83
N ILE A 93 -2.92 2.84 13.43
CA ILE A 93 -3.42 1.64 12.72
C ILE A 93 -4.84 1.87 12.17
N GLY A 94 -5.70 2.53 12.96
CA GLY A 94 -7.05 2.94 12.58
C GLY A 94 -7.93 1.81 12.01
N ARG A 95 -9.08 2.18 11.44
CA ARG A 95 -9.91 1.24 10.67
C ARG A 95 -9.38 1.10 9.25
N PHE A 96 -9.65 -0.05 8.61
CA PHE A 96 -9.41 -0.21 7.18
C PHE A 96 -10.28 0.78 6.39
N ARG A 97 -9.65 1.54 5.49
CA ARG A 97 -10.27 2.58 4.68
C ARG A 97 -9.89 2.38 3.21
N PRO A 98 -10.65 1.59 2.44
CA PRO A 98 -10.37 1.30 1.03
C PRO A 98 -10.18 2.56 0.18
N LEU A 99 -10.97 3.61 0.46
CA LEU A 99 -10.92 4.89 -0.24
C LEU A 99 -9.55 5.57 -0.17
N ASP A 100 -8.77 5.33 0.90
CA ASP A 100 -7.44 5.93 1.05
C ASP A 100 -6.47 5.39 -0.02
N LEU A 101 -6.75 4.21 -0.60
CA LEU A 101 -5.92 3.54 -1.62
C LEU A 101 -6.31 3.91 -3.06
N LEU A 102 -7.46 4.54 -3.26
CA LEU A 102 -7.89 4.96 -4.58
C LEU A 102 -6.97 6.08 -5.11
N PRO A 103 -6.73 6.13 -6.42
CA PRO A 103 -6.01 7.24 -7.01
C PRO A 103 -6.84 8.55 -6.94
N PRO A 104 -6.21 9.73 -7.11
CA PRO A 104 -6.89 11.02 -6.97
C PRO A 104 -8.05 11.25 -7.94
N ASP A 105 -8.07 10.53 -9.08
CA ASP A 105 -9.13 10.54 -10.08
C ASP A 105 -10.33 9.66 -9.73
N GLY A 106 -10.29 8.94 -8.61
CA GLY A 106 -11.39 8.14 -8.08
C GLY A 106 -11.28 6.65 -8.39
N THR A 107 -12.41 5.97 -8.55
CA THR A 107 -12.39 4.53 -8.86
C THR A 107 -11.73 4.27 -10.22
N PRO A 108 -10.76 3.35 -10.30
CA PRO A 108 -10.12 3.04 -11.56
C PRO A 108 -11.13 2.53 -12.60
N TYR A 109 -11.03 3.03 -13.82
CA TYR A 109 -11.75 2.43 -14.96
C TYR A 109 -11.43 0.93 -15.06
N PRO A 110 -12.38 0.03 -15.40
CA PRO A 110 -13.72 0.26 -15.93
C PRO A 110 -14.84 0.27 -14.88
N PHE A 111 -14.49 0.35 -13.61
CA PHE A 111 -15.45 0.30 -12.52
C PHE A 111 -16.28 1.59 -12.44
N ASP A 112 -17.52 1.44 -11.98
CA ASP A 112 -18.39 2.55 -11.59
C ASP A 112 -17.82 3.32 -10.38
N PRO A 113 -18.38 4.49 -10.02
CA PRO A 113 -18.02 5.17 -8.79
C PRO A 113 -18.06 4.24 -7.57
N PHE A 114 -17.16 4.44 -6.61
CA PHE A 114 -16.91 3.49 -5.53
C PHE A 114 -18.17 3.19 -4.70
N GLU A 115 -18.98 4.23 -4.47
CA GLU A 115 -20.26 4.19 -3.78
C GLU A 115 -21.31 3.29 -4.45
N ASP A 116 -21.19 3.06 -5.76
CA ASP A 116 -22.12 2.27 -6.56
C ASP A 116 -21.63 0.82 -6.77
N LEU A 117 -20.41 0.50 -6.32
CA LEU A 117 -19.85 -0.83 -6.50
C LEU A 117 -20.54 -1.88 -5.62
N SER A 118 -20.91 -2.98 -6.26
CA SER A 118 -21.36 -4.20 -5.57
C SER A 118 -20.14 -5.06 -5.20
N PHE A 119 -19.79 -5.06 -3.91
CA PHE A 119 -18.70 -5.85 -3.39
C PHE A 119 -19.14 -7.28 -3.04
N ARG A 120 -18.30 -8.24 -3.43
CA ARG A 120 -18.25 -9.58 -2.87
C ARG A 120 -17.27 -9.59 -1.71
N THR A 121 -17.50 -10.46 -0.73
CA THR A 121 -16.70 -10.57 0.48
C THR A 121 -16.33 -12.03 0.73
N GLU A 122 -15.07 -12.28 1.08
CA GLU A 122 -14.55 -13.60 1.43
C GLU A 122 -13.55 -13.45 2.58
N GLU A 123 -13.52 -14.42 3.48
CA GLU A 123 -12.51 -14.53 4.53
C GLU A 123 -11.57 -15.69 4.18
N ASP A 124 -10.26 -15.44 4.17
CA ASP A 124 -9.23 -16.44 3.93
C ASP A 124 -8.10 -16.34 4.97
N ALA A 125 -6.97 -17.03 4.74
CA ALA A 125 -5.83 -17.05 5.66
C ALA A 125 -5.20 -15.67 5.94
N LEU A 126 -5.45 -14.66 5.10
CA LEU A 126 -5.01 -13.27 5.27
C LEU A 126 -6.15 -12.35 5.73
N GLY A 127 -7.23 -12.93 6.27
CA GLY A 127 -8.39 -12.19 6.78
C GLY A 127 -9.43 -11.84 5.71
N MET A 128 -10.15 -10.75 5.94
CA MET A 128 -11.25 -10.32 5.08
C MET A 128 -10.76 -9.66 3.79
N MET A 129 -11.28 -10.13 2.65
CA MET A 129 -11.10 -9.53 1.33
C MET A 129 -12.45 -9.12 0.76
N ASN A 130 -12.49 -7.92 0.16
CA ASN A 130 -13.66 -7.41 -0.54
C ASN A 130 -13.28 -7.09 -1.97
N TRP A 131 -14.09 -7.48 -2.96
CA TRP A 131 -13.79 -7.13 -4.35
C TRP A 131 -15.03 -6.86 -5.19
N ALA A 132 -14.90 -5.94 -6.13
CA ALA A 132 -15.86 -5.73 -7.20
C ALA A 132 -15.38 -6.44 -8.47
N VAL A 133 -16.32 -6.84 -9.32
CA VAL A 133 -16.05 -7.50 -10.61
C VAL A 133 -16.71 -6.69 -11.72
N TRP A 134 -15.94 -6.41 -12.76
CA TRP A 134 -16.44 -5.88 -14.02
C TRP A 134 -16.11 -6.85 -15.15
N THR A 135 -17.01 -7.01 -16.12
CA THR A 135 -16.75 -7.79 -17.32
C THR A 135 -17.37 -7.13 -18.54
N ASN A 136 -16.72 -7.22 -19.69
CA ASN A 136 -17.31 -6.83 -20.97
C ASN A 136 -18.19 -7.94 -21.58
N GLN A 137 -18.40 -9.06 -20.88
CA GLN A 137 -19.14 -10.25 -21.34
C GLN A 137 -18.54 -10.92 -22.59
N ALA A 138 -17.33 -10.54 -23.00
CA ALA A 138 -16.60 -11.09 -24.14
C ALA A 138 -15.25 -11.71 -23.71
N GLY A 139 -15.16 -12.12 -22.44
CA GLY A 139 -13.99 -12.81 -21.87
C GLY A 139 -12.97 -11.90 -21.19
N LEU A 140 -13.13 -10.57 -21.22
CA LEU A 140 -12.33 -9.66 -20.41
C LEU A 140 -13.00 -9.45 -19.05
N THR A 141 -12.26 -9.73 -17.99
CA THR A 141 -12.69 -9.57 -16.61
C THR A 141 -11.70 -8.71 -15.86
N CYS A 142 -12.22 -7.73 -15.13
CA CYS A 142 -11.46 -6.90 -14.22
C CYS A 142 -11.95 -7.13 -12.79
N ILE A 143 -11.01 -7.16 -11.85
CA ILE A 143 -11.31 -7.10 -10.42
C ILE A 143 -10.75 -5.82 -9.82
N LEU A 144 -11.44 -5.35 -8.78
CA LEU A 144 -10.96 -4.31 -7.88
C LEU A 144 -11.09 -4.84 -6.46
N ALA A 145 -10.00 -5.38 -5.93
CA ALA A 145 -9.96 -6.01 -4.62
C ALA A 145 -9.32 -5.11 -3.57
N PHE A 146 -9.79 -5.24 -2.34
CA PHE A 146 -9.36 -4.49 -1.17
C PHE A 146 -9.24 -5.43 0.02
N ARG A 147 -8.12 -5.37 0.72
CA ARG A 147 -7.95 -6.08 1.99
C ARG A 147 -6.93 -5.38 2.88
N ARG A 148 -6.98 -5.68 4.16
CA ARG A 148 -5.93 -5.33 5.12
C ARG A 148 -5.12 -6.57 5.42
N LEU A 149 -3.80 -6.44 5.35
CA LEU A 149 -2.84 -7.43 5.76
C LEU A 149 -2.28 -6.99 7.12
N ASP A 150 -2.13 -7.93 8.04
CA ASP A 150 -1.59 -7.66 9.37
C ASP A 150 -0.33 -8.48 9.65
N ALA A 151 0.41 -8.07 10.67
CA ALA A 151 1.63 -8.77 11.10
C ALA A 151 1.38 -10.20 11.62
N ALA A 152 0.13 -10.57 11.92
CA ALA A 152 -0.22 -11.91 12.38
C ALA A 152 -0.37 -12.89 11.21
N SER A 153 -0.81 -12.39 10.05
CA SER A 153 -1.06 -13.18 8.84
C SER A 153 0.13 -13.22 7.88
N ARG A 154 1.07 -12.26 7.97
CA ARG A 154 2.32 -12.26 7.20
C ARG A 154 3.43 -11.40 7.78
N THR A 155 4.65 -11.53 7.24
CA THR A 155 5.72 -10.55 7.45
C THR A 155 5.40 -9.23 6.74
N VAL A 156 5.13 -8.19 7.53
CA VAL A 156 4.96 -6.81 7.05
C VAL A 156 6.32 -6.09 7.02
N PRO A 157 6.49 -5.04 6.18
CA PRO A 157 7.72 -4.25 6.16
C PRO A 157 8.06 -3.70 7.56
N HIS A 158 9.36 -3.56 7.86
CA HIS A 158 9.84 -3.07 9.15
C HIS A 158 9.22 -1.71 9.51
N GLY A 159 8.76 -1.55 10.76
CA GLY A 159 8.13 -0.33 11.25
C GLY A 159 6.65 -0.17 10.89
N ALA A 160 6.01 -1.21 10.34
CA ALA A 160 4.59 -1.24 10.03
C ALA A 160 3.87 -2.32 10.86
N ALA A 161 2.68 -2.02 11.37
CA ALA A 161 1.82 -3.02 12.01
C ALA A 161 0.80 -3.64 11.05
N VAL A 162 0.35 -2.84 10.06
CA VAL A 162 -0.63 -3.26 9.05
C VAL A 162 -0.25 -2.71 7.68
N MET A 163 -0.72 -3.38 6.64
CA MET A 163 -0.57 -2.99 5.25
C MET A 163 -1.92 -3.10 4.54
N ASP A 164 -2.46 -1.95 4.14
CA ASP A 164 -3.70 -1.86 3.38
C ASP A 164 -3.37 -2.13 1.90
N MET A 165 -4.14 -2.98 1.24
CA MET A 165 -3.92 -3.44 -0.13
C MET A 165 -5.12 -3.13 -1.02
N MET A 166 -4.85 -2.63 -2.23
CA MET A 166 -5.77 -2.57 -3.35
C MET A 166 -5.15 -3.30 -4.53
N VAL A 167 -5.93 -4.13 -5.22
CA VAL A 167 -5.54 -4.76 -6.48
C VAL A 167 -6.53 -4.37 -7.56
N ARG A 168 -6.04 -3.79 -8.65
CA ARG A 168 -6.76 -3.72 -9.92
C ARG A 168 -6.09 -4.68 -10.88
N ASN A 169 -6.82 -5.69 -11.34
CA ASN A 169 -6.28 -6.64 -12.30
C ASN A 169 -7.32 -6.98 -13.37
N CYS A 170 -6.97 -6.74 -14.63
CA CYS A 170 -7.78 -7.01 -15.80
C CYS A 170 -7.08 -8.07 -16.66
N ILE A 171 -7.79 -9.14 -16.98
CA ILE A 171 -7.29 -10.26 -17.77
C ILE A 171 -8.34 -10.78 -18.74
N ASN A 172 -7.91 -11.47 -19.79
CA ASN A 172 -8.80 -12.32 -20.59
C ASN A 172 -8.98 -13.65 -19.84
N GLY A 173 -10.05 -13.78 -19.05
CA GLY A 173 -10.24 -14.89 -18.12
C GLY A 173 -11.38 -14.67 -17.13
N THR A 174 -11.34 -15.44 -16.04
CA THR A 174 -12.32 -15.44 -14.97
C THR A 174 -11.99 -14.42 -13.87
N ALA A 175 -12.96 -14.15 -12.99
CA ALA A 175 -12.73 -13.27 -11.84
C ALA A 175 -11.78 -13.92 -10.83
N GLU A 176 -11.82 -15.24 -10.71
CA GLU A 176 -10.98 -16.03 -9.80
C GLU A 176 -9.51 -15.99 -10.23
N GLU A 177 -9.24 -16.11 -11.53
CA GLU A 177 -7.89 -15.93 -12.09
C GLU A 177 -7.41 -14.47 -11.93
N ALA A 178 -8.30 -13.50 -12.14
CA ALA A 178 -7.97 -12.08 -11.97
C ALA A 178 -7.62 -11.75 -10.50
N LEU A 179 -8.18 -12.49 -9.53
CA LEU A 179 -7.96 -12.29 -8.10
C LEU A 179 -6.63 -12.86 -7.59
N LEU A 180 -5.93 -13.70 -8.36
CA LEU A 180 -4.69 -14.37 -7.91
C LEU A 180 -3.71 -13.42 -7.18
N PRO A 181 -3.47 -12.17 -7.64
CA PRO A 181 -2.53 -11.29 -6.95
C PRO A 181 -2.93 -10.88 -5.52
N ALA A 182 -4.22 -11.00 -5.17
CA ALA A 182 -4.76 -10.70 -3.84
C ALA A 182 -4.93 -11.96 -2.95
N ARG A 183 -4.62 -13.14 -3.48
CA ARG A 183 -4.79 -14.42 -2.79
C ARG A 183 -3.61 -14.73 -1.85
N PRO A 184 -3.80 -15.57 -0.82
CA PRO A 184 -2.80 -15.81 0.22
C PRO A 184 -1.45 -16.34 -0.27
N ASP A 185 -1.46 -17.16 -1.31
CA ASP A 185 -0.29 -17.76 -1.95
C ASP A 185 0.67 -16.71 -2.55
N ILE A 186 0.12 -15.59 -3.03
CA ILE A 186 0.90 -14.50 -3.63
C ILE A 186 1.11 -13.37 -2.62
N SER A 187 0.01 -12.89 -2.03
CA SER A 187 0.00 -11.71 -1.16
C SER A 187 0.43 -11.98 0.28
N GLY A 188 0.66 -13.24 0.66
CA GLY A 188 1.17 -13.63 1.98
C GLY A 188 2.68 -13.49 2.14
N TYR A 189 3.43 -13.37 1.03
CA TYR A 189 4.89 -13.39 1.04
C TYR A 189 5.48 -12.13 0.40
N SER A 190 6.68 -11.73 0.80
CA SER A 190 7.47 -10.71 0.09
C SER A 190 8.21 -11.33 -1.08
N ALA A 191 8.56 -10.55 -2.11
CA ALA A 191 9.34 -11.06 -3.24
C ALA A 191 10.71 -11.61 -2.80
N THR A 192 11.33 -11.04 -1.77
CA THR A 192 12.55 -11.59 -1.14
C THR A 192 12.36 -12.99 -0.53
N GLY A 193 11.14 -13.35 -0.15
CA GLY A 193 10.79 -14.64 0.42
C GLY A 193 10.40 -15.69 -0.62
N SER A 194 10.24 -15.29 -1.89
CA SER A 194 9.85 -16.18 -2.98
C SER A 194 11.05 -16.44 -3.88
N GLY A 195 11.30 -17.72 -4.20
CA GLY A 195 12.27 -18.09 -5.24
C GLY A 195 11.88 -17.50 -6.59
N PRO A 196 12.73 -17.66 -7.63
CA PRO A 196 12.48 -17.11 -8.98
C PRO A 196 11.12 -17.48 -9.61
N ASP A 197 10.42 -18.49 -9.08
CA ASP A 197 9.10 -18.96 -9.52
C ASP A 197 7.95 -18.57 -8.54
N GLY A 198 8.11 -17.56 -7.70
CA GLY A 198 7.04 -17.10 -6.79
C GLY A 198 6.75 -18.00 -5.58
N ALA A 199 7.25 -19.24 -5.57
CA ALA A 199 7.11 -20.15 -4.45
C ALA A 199 7.93 -19.68 -3.22
N PRO A 200 7.37 -19.69 -2.00
CA PRO A 200 8.10 -19.32 -0.80
C PRO A 200 9.33 -20.21 -0.63
N GLN A 201 10.51 -19.59 -0.64
CA GLN A 201 11.77 -20.26 -0.40
C GLN A 201 11.78 -20.67 1.08
N MET A 202 11.57 -21.97 1.34
CA MET A 202 11.69 -22.49 2.71
C MET A 202 13.08 -22.15 3.25
N LEU A 203 13.14 -21.21 4.19
CA LEU A 203 14.30 -21.02 5.04
C LEU A 203 14.53 -22.37 5.76
N SER A 204 15.74 -22.91 5.57
CA SER A 204 16.14 -24.26 5.97
C SER A 204 15.67 -24.66 7.38
N PRO A 205 15.18 -25.90 7.59
CA PRO A 205 14.69 -26.40 8.89
C PRO A 205 15.78 -26.58 9.97
N LEU A 206 17.00 -26.11 9.71
CA LEU A 206 18.17 -26.19 10.60
C LEU A 206 18.45 -24.90 11.39
N ALA A 207 17.59 -23.87 11.29
CA ALA A 207 17.73 -22.61 12.04
C ALA A 207 17.03 -22.63 13.42
N GLY A 208 16.89 -23.80 14.05
CA GLY A 208 16.47 -23.90 15.46
C GLY A 208 17.67 -23.68 16.40
N PRO A 209 17.48 -23.12 17.60
CA PRO A 209 18.58 -22.92 18.55
C PRO A 209 19.19 -24.27 18.91
N LEU A 210 20.53 -24.33 18.90
CA LEU A 210 21.27 -25.48 19.42
C LEU A 210 20.96 -25.64 20.92
N PRO A 211 20.81 -26.88 21.42
CA PRO A 211 20.49 -27.17 22.82
C PRO A 211 21.56 -26.67 23.80
#